data_AF-A0A161XF86-F1
#
_entry.id   AF-A0A161XF86-F1
#
_cell.length_a   1.000
_cell.length_b   1.000
_cell.length_c   1.000
_cell.angle_alpha   90.00
_cell.angle_beta   90.00
_cell.angle_gamma   90.00
#
_symmetry.space_group_name_H-M   'P 1'
#
loop_
_entity.id
_entity.type
_entity.pdbx_description
1 polymer ?
#
loop_
_entity_poly.entity_id
_entity_poly.type
_entity_poly.pdbx_seq_one_letter_code
_entity_poly.pdbx_strand_id
1 'polypeptide(L)' 'MPFFIMEYRVKGYVLSDGFRLDPKWGKRTFTVSSEDLGTADIEAVKVMAASKEVTPEGYELFSVRDRDAVAIPNKPTV' A
#
# COMPACT_ATOMS: atom_id res chain seq x y z
N MET A 1 -2.90 11.89 14.33
CA MET A 1 -2.60 10.45 14.28
C MET A 1 -2.11 10.14 12.88
N PRO A 2 -0.96 9.48 12.71
CA PRO A 2 -0.51 9.07 11.38
C PRO A 2 -1.43 7.99 10.82
N PHE A 3 -1.80 8.15 9.54
CA PHE A 3 -2.53 7.14 8.78
C PHE A 3 -1.62 6.44 7.79
N PHE A 4 -1.76 5.12 7.66
CA PHE A 4 -1.05 4.34 6.68
C PHE A 4 -1.99 3.88 5.58
N ILE A 5 -1.58 4.10 4.34
CA ILE A 5 -2.24 3.65 3.12
C ILE A 5 -1.49 2.41 2.63
N MET A 6 -2.14 1.26 2.74
CA MET A 6 -1.65 -0.01 2.23
C MET A 6 -2.26 -0.28 0.86
N GLU A 7 -1.43 -0.39 -0.15
CA GLU A 7 -1.83 -0.74 -1.52
C GLU A 7 -1.44 -2.19 -1.80
N TYR A 8 -2.41 -2.99 -2.21
CA TYR A 8 -2.28 -4.39 -2.60
C TYR A 8 -2.60 -4.54 -4.08
N ARG A 9 -1.93 -5.49 -4.74
CA ARG A 9 -2.21 -5.87 -6.13
C ARG A 9 -2.51 -7.35 -6.24
N VAL A 10 -3.30 -7.76 -7.22
CA VAL A 10 -3.56 -9.18 -7.48
C VAL A 10 -2.24 -9.88 -7.81
N LYS A 11 -2.05 -11.09 -7.30
CA LYS A 11 -0.87 -11.89 -7.61
C LYS A 11 -0.79 -12.14 -9.11
N GLY A 12 0.37 -11.86 -9.69
CA GLY A 12 0.57 -11.98 -11.14
C GLY A 12 0.04 -10.79 -11.95
N TYR A 13 -0.19 -9.63 -11.31
CA TYR A 13 -0.50 -8.38 -12.02
C TYR A 13 0.59 -8.07 -13.05
N VAL A 14 0.21 -8.00 -14.33
CA VAL A 14 1.12 -7.63 -15.43
C VAL A 14 0.89 -6.19 -15.88
N LEU A 15 1.89 -5.60 -16.57
CA LEU A 15 1.75 -4.24 -17.12
C LEU A 15 0.51 -4.09 -18.01
N SER A 16 0.17 -5.13 -18.77
CA SER A 16 -1.02 -5.20 -19.63
C SER A 16 -2.33 -5.01 -18.86
N ASP A 17 -2.38 -5.40 -17.59
CA ASP A 17 -3.56 -5.20 -16.74
C ASP A 17 -3.79 -3.72 -16.41
N GLY A 18 -2.72 -2.90 -16.46
CA GLY A 18 -2.82 -1.45 -16.33
C GLY A 18 -3.54 -0.76 -17.49
N PHE A 19 -3.72 -1.44 -18.63
CA PHE A 19 -4.48 -0.94 -19.77
C PHE A 19 -5.97 -1.31 -19.72
N ARG A 20 -6.42 -1.99 -18.65
CA ARG A 20 -7.84 -2.27 -18.47
C ARG A 20 -8.60 -0.96 -18.23
N LEU A 21 -9.82 -0.91 -18.74
CA LEU A 21 -10.75 0.21 -18.60
C LEU A 21 -11.04 0.56 -17.14
N ASP A 22 -10.99 -0.43 -16.25
CA ASP A 22 -11.14 -0.21 -14.82
C ASP A 22 -9.78 0.11 -14.17
N PRO A 23 -9.55 1.35 -13.71
CA PRO A 23 -8.25 1.76 -13.14
C PRO A 23 -7.96 1.11 -11.77
N LYS A 24 -8.98 0.51 -11.15
CA LYS A 24 -8.92 -0.21 -9.88
C LYS A 24 -8.76 -1.72 -10.08
N TRP A 25 -8.68 -2.19 -11.32
CA TRP A 25 -8.65 -3.62 -11.58
C TRP A 25 -7.41 -4.25 -10.94
N GLY A 26 -7.64 -5.31 -10.16
CA GLY A 26 -6.57 -6.01 -9.46
C GLY A 26 -5.84 -5.15 -8.42
N LYS A 27 -6.39 -4.01 -7.97
CA LYS A 27 -5.84 -3.18 -6.90
C LYS A 27 -6.80 -3.13 -5.72
N ARG A 28 -6.27 -3.22 -4.51
CA ARG A 28 -7.00 -2.97 -3.26
C ARG A 28 -6.22 -2.01 -2.39
N THR A 29 -6.89 -0.97 -1.91
CA THR A 29 -6.27 0.03 -1.05
C THR A 29 -6.99 0.02 0.29
N PHE A 30 -6.23 -0.12 1.38
CA PHE A 30 -6.72 -0.03 2.74
C PHE A 30 -6.08 1.17 3.42
N THR A 31 -6.85 1.91 4.19
CA THR A 31 -6.34 3.00 5.04
C THR A 31 -6.53 2.57 6.48
N VAL A 32 -5.44 2.50 7.22
CA VAL A 32 -5.43 2.06 8.62
C VAL A 32 -4.79 3.13 9.48
N SER A 33 -5.34 3.37 10.66
CA SER A 33 -4.74 4.31 11.61
C SER A 33 -3.57 3.64 12.35
N SER A 34 -2.60 4.44 12.76
CA SER A 34 -1.52 3.99 13.66
C SER A 34 -2.03 3.48 15.01
N GLU A 35 -3.20 3.96 15.47
CA GLU A 35 -3.82 3.49 16.71
C GLU A 35 -4.37 2.06 16.57
N ASP A 36 -5.04 1.77 15.45
CA ASP A 36 -5.52 0.41 15.14
C ASP A 36 -4.35 -0.59 15.01
N LEU A 37 -3.18 -0.12 14.56
CA LEU A 37 -1.99 -0.95 14.40
C LEU A 37 -1.13 -1.02 15.68
N GLY A 38 -1.39 -0.15 16.66
CA GLY A 38 -0.55 -0.01 17.86
C GLY A 38 0.89 0.42 17.58
N THR A 39 1.19 0.91 16.37
CA THR A 39 2.52 1.33 15.96
C THR A 39 2.47 2.54 15.01
N ALA A 40 3.40 3.47 15.22
CA ALA A 40 3.65 4.59 14.32
C ALA A 40 4.86 4.34 13.40
N ASP A 41 5.48 3.16 13.49
CA ASP A 41 6.66 2.81 12.70
C ASP A 41 6.27 2.20 11.36
N ILE A 42 6.60 2.88 10.26
CA ILE A 42 6.25 2.45 8.90
C ILE A 42 6.89 1.11 8.50
N GLU A 43 8.06 0.76 9.04
CA GLU A 43 8.68 -0.54 8.76
C GLU A 43 7.92 -1.66 9.46
N ALA A 44 7.51 -1.44 10.71
CA ALA A 44 6.61 -2.36 11.40
C ALA A 44 5.29 -2.54 10.64
N VAL A 45 4.72 -1.45 10.13
CA VAL A 45 3.50 -1.50 9.29
C VAL A 45 3.74 -2.29 8.00
N LYS A 46 4.89 -2.15 7.34
CA LYS A 46 5.21 -2.95 6.13
C LYS A 46 5.25 -4.44 6.43
N VAL A 47 5.88 -4.83 7.54
CA VAL A 47 5.96 -6.24 7.95
C VAL A 47 4.56 -6.79 8.24
N MET A 48 3.75 -6.05 9.01
CA MET A 48 2.37 -6.44 9.30
C MET A 48 1.48 -6.49 8.05
N ALA A 49 1.59 -5.50 7.17
CA ALA A 49 0.82 -5.44 5.94
C ALA A 49 1.19 -6.56 4.95
N ALA A 50 2.43 -7.07 5.01
CA ALA A 50 2.91 -8.21 4.24
C ALA A 50 2.54 -9.57 4.87
N SER A 51 2.04 -9.59 6.11
CA SER A 51 1.57 -10.82 6.75
C SER A 51 0.36 -11.39 6.04
N LYS A 52 0.27 -12.73 5.98
CA LYS A 52 -0.86 -13.46 5.38
C LYS A 52 -2.19 -13.20 6.07
N GLU A 53 -2.17 -12.79 7.34
CA GLU A 53 -3.36 -12.48 8.12
C GLU A 53 -4.03 -11.18 7.68
N VAL A 54 -3.22 -10.23 7.19
CA VAL A 54 -3.69 -8.89 6.76
C VAL A 54 -3.82 -8.84 5.23
N THR A 55 -2.97 -9.57 4.51
CA THR A 55 -2.97 -9.60 3.04
C THR A 55 -4.20 -10.36 2.52
N PRO A 56 -5.06 -9.73 1.71
CA PRO A 56 -6.21 -10.42 1.12
C PRO A 56 -5.80 -11.62 0.27
N GLU A 57 -6.58 -12.70 0.30
CA GLU A 57 -6.32 -13.88 -0.53
C GLU A 57 -6.28 -13.52 -2.03
N GLY A 58 -5.24 -13.98 -2.72
CA GLY A 58 -5.01 -13.67 -4.14
C GLY A 58 -4.35 -12.31 -4.40
N TYR A 59 -4.00 -11.55 -3.37
CA TYR A 59 -3.27 -10.28 -3.48
C TYR A 59 -1.87 -10.36 -2.86
N GLU A 60 -1.00 -9.44 -3.24
CA GLU A 60 0.33 -9.19 -2.71
C GLU A 60 0.48 -7.70 -2.36
N LEU A 61 1.26 -7.42 -1.31
CA LEU A 61 1.53 -6.05 -0.89
C LEU A 61 2.35 -5.34 -1.98
N PHE A 62 1.81 -4.24 -2.50
CA PHE A 62 2.49 -3.43 -3.52
C PHE A 62 3.21 -2.24 -2.89
N SER A 63 2.56 -1.52 -1.98
CA SER A 63 3.16 -0.34 -1.34
C SER A 63 2.50 -0.04 0.00
N VAL A 64 3.28 0.51 0.93
CA VAL A 64 2.76 1.14 2.15
C VAL A 64 3.24 2.58 2.13
N ARG A 65 2.30 3.52 2.24
CA ARG A 65 2.56 4.95 2.28
C ARG A 65 2.02 5.51 3.57
N ASP A 66 2.82 6.30 4.26
CA ASP A 66 2.32 7.15 5.33
C ASP A 66 1.64 8.37 4.69
N ARG A 67 0.39 8.61 5.07
CA ARG A 67 -0.45 9.71 4.57
C ARG A 67 0.02 11.07 5.11
N ASP A 68 0.60 11.08 6.31
CA ASP A 68 1.07 12.26 7.03
C ASP A 68 2.57 12.51 6.84
N ALA A 69 3.33 11.51 6.35
CA ALA A 69 4.68 11.70 5.88
C ALA A 69 4.66 12.65 4.67
N VAL A 70 4.98 13.92 4.96
CA VAL A 70 5.16 15.02 4.00
C VAL A 70 5.71 14.46 2.70
N ALA A 71 4.90 14.53 1.63
CA ALA A 71 5.33 14.21 0.30
C ALA A 71 6.57 15.06 0.00
N ILE A 72 7.77 14.48 0.11
CA ILE A 72 8.99 15.13 -0.35
C ILE A 72 8.79 15.22 -1.86
N PRO A 73 8.58 16.42 -2.43
CA PRO A 73 8.40 16.53 -3.87
C PRO A 73 9.67 16.00 -4.52
N ASN A 74 9.51 14.93 -5.28
CA ASN A 74 10.59 14.26 -5.99
C ASN A 74 11.23 15.31 -6.91
N LYS A 75 12.34 15.92 -6.47
CA LYS A 75 13.06 16.92 -7.23
C LYS A 75 13.77 16.15 -8.35
N PRO A 76 13.46 16.36 -9.63
CA PRO A 76 14.20 15.72 -10.69
C PRO A 76 15.63 16.26 -10.64
N THR A 77 16.58 15.39 -10.35
CA THR A 77 18.00 15.67 -10.55
C THR A 77 18.22 15.76 -12.06
N VAL A 78 18.47 16.97 -12.55
CA VAL A 78 18.94 17.27 -13.91
C VAL A 78 20.42 16.91 -14.01
#